data_AF-A0A2D8XLX1-F1
#
_entry.id   AF-A0A2D8XLX1-F1
#
_cell.length_a   1.000
_cell.length_b   1.000
_cell.length_c   1.000
_cell.angle_alpha   90.00
_cell.angle_beta   90.00
_cell.angle_gamma   90.00
#
_symmetry.space_group_name_H-M   'P 1'
#
loop_
_entity.id
_entity.type
_entity.pdbx_description
1 polymer ?
#
loop_
_entity_poly.entity_id
_entity_poly.type
_entity_poly.pdbx_seq_one_letter_code
_entity_poly.pdbx_strand_id
1 'polypeptide(L)'
;MVSDRMAPIKRDDGPSNNGFSGGVVAASFVGALGALLIVIGVEKAFDTDTVTETVGAALSLTVPADGAEQLVSIGTVATSATLTFEEAGTYRVELRGLDGTSDPVLALFAANSEMATVTNDDTDGLDAMVPVTVTEGSETWRVDLTSYGETGGPGVLRVLPAPDGLTAGTTLTEGPGGFPADGIATLELDNPATSSLDADGSWYQFTPSQSGRHVVSVRAADESLDTVAHLLPVLPGADAPAAGTDITTMTAAFISDDDGDGFNPRFERYLQAGATYYLFVRGFDESADGSFAVTATFLGDQVSANETPTPEETVIVEEEEPVDEGLPTSSGTTGNSNKN
;
A
#
# COMPACT_ATOMS: atom_id res chain seq x y z
N MET A 1 -63.97 -36.40 -34.56
CA MET A 1 -63.07 -37.55 -34.33
C MET A 1 -62.28 -37.20 -33.08
N VAL A 2 -62.74 -37.42 -31.85
CA VAL A 2 -62.83 -38.67 -31.06
C VAL A 2 -61.55 -39.53 -31.15
N SER A 3 -60.70 -39.43 -30.12
CA SER A 3 -60.09 -40.49 -29.28
C SER A 3 -59.04 -39.78 -28.39
N ASP A 4 -59.11 -39.63 -27.07
CA ASP A 4 -59.49 -40.47 -25.92
C ASP A 4 -58.52 -41.63 -25.59
N ARG A 5 -58.21 -41.74 -24.28
CA ARG A 5 -57.40 -42.75 -23.52
C ARG A 5 -55.89 -42.52 -23.39
N MET A 6 -55.21 -42.75 -22.25
CA MET A 6 -55.57 -43.17 -20.88
C MET A 6 -54.26 -43.08 -20.05
N ALA A 7 -54.35 -42.61 -18.79
CA ALA A 7 -53.43 -42.94 -17.70
C ALA A 7 -53.85 -44.32 -17.07
N PRO A 8 -53.34 -44.86 -15.92
CA PRO A 8 -52.17 -44.55 -15.06
C PRO A 8 -51.44 -45.85 -14.52
N ILE A 9 -50.67 -45.73 -13.41
CA ILE A 9 -50.30 -46.76 -12.37
C ILE A 9 -48.94 -47.46 -12.62
N LYS A 10 -47.96 -47.50 -11.69
CA LYS A 10 -48.00 -48.10 -10.34
C LYS A 10 -46.85 -47.63 -9.41
N ARG A 11 -47.18 -47.49 -8.12
CA ARG A 11 -46.28 -47.43 -6.93
C ARG A 11 -45.73 -48.82 -6.58
N ASP A 12 -44.64 -48.83 -5.80
CA ASP A 12 -44.23 -49.75 -4.70
C ASP A 12 -42.71 -49.47 -4.50
N ASP A 13 -42.05 -49.41 -3.34
CA ASP A 13 -42.39 -49.53 -1.93
C ASP A 13 -41.16 -49.05 -1.12
N GLY A 14 -41.39 -48.34 -0.02
CA GLY A 14 -40.60 -48.52 1.22
C GLY A 14 -39.22 -47.86 1.39
N PRO A 15 -38.73 -47.79 2.65
CA PRO A 15 -38.04 -46.60 3.17
C PRO A 15 -36.58 -46.86 3.58
N SER A 16 -35.74 -45.82 3.59
CA SER A 16 -34.59 -45.75 4.51
C SER A 16 -34.06 -44.33 4.67
N ASN A 17 -34.09 -43.85 5.91
CA ASN A 17 -33.10 -42.90 6.41
C ASN A 17 -31.70 -43.40 6.07
N ASN A 18 -30.83 -42.50 5.59
CA ASN A 18 -29.42 -42.46 5.93
C ASN A 18 -28.82 -41.13 5.49
N GLY A 19 -28.21 -40.42 6.44
CA GLY A 19 -27.42 -39.25 6.17
C GLY A 19 -26.18 -39.59 5.32
N PHE A 20 -25.85 -38.63 4.46
CA PHE A 20 -24.55 -38.42 3.82
C PHE A 20 -24.44 -36.90 3.78
N SER A 21 -23.64 -36.20 4.60
CA SER A 21 -22.17 -36.26 4.71
C SER A 21 -21.50 -36.28 3.33
N GLY A 22 -21.46 -35.12 2.70
CA GLY A 22 -20.33 -34.68 1.87
C GLY A 22 -19.85 -33.39 2.53
N GLY A 23 -18.81 -33.40 3.37
CA GLY A 23 -17.48 -33.80 2.95
C GLY A 23 -16.87 -32.61 2.22
N VAL A 24 -16.60 -31.53 2.95
CA VAL A 24 -15.68 -30.50 2.49
C VAL A 24 -14.36 -31.23 2.24
N VAL A 25 -13.98 -31.31 0.97
CA VAL A 25 -12.64 -31.75 0.60
C VAL A 25 -11.72 -30.62 1.04
N ALA A 26 -11.24 -30.69 2.27
CA ALA A 26 -10.01 -30.03 2.63
C ALA A 26 -8.93 -30.67 1.75
N ALA A 27 -8.60 -30.01 0.64
CA ALA A 27 -7.38 -30.30 -0.08
C ALA A 27 -6.23 -29.78 0.78
N SER A 28 -5.90 -30.53 1.83
CA SER A 28 -4.67 -30.35 2.57
C SER A 28 -3.53 -30.81 1.67
N PHE A 29 -2.95 -29.91 0.89
CA PHE A 29 -1.62 -30.12 0.35
C PHE A 29 -0.60 -29.84 1.46
N VAL A 30 -0.43 -30.82 2.35
CA VAL A 30 0.83 -30.98 3.09
C VAL A 30 1.82 -31.55 2.07
N GLY A 31 2.38 -30.67 1.23
CA GLY A 31 3.50 -30.95 0.34
C GLY A 31 4.78 -30.46 0.99
N ALA A 32 5.64 -31.40 1.37
CA ALA A 32 6.85 -31.15 2.13
C ALA A 32 7.80 -30.11 1.51
N LEU A 33 8.02 -29.00 2.21
CA LEU A 33 9.25 -28.20 2.13
C LEU A 33 10.00 -28.36 3.45
N GLY A 34 10.40 -29.61 3.70
CA GLY A 34 11.39 -29.95 4.70
C GLY A 34 12.80 -29.76 4.13
N ALA A 35 13.42 -28.66 4.56
CA ALA A 35 14.85 -28.46 4.78
C ALA A 35 15.81 -28.47 3.57
N LEU A 36 16.52 -27.35 3.44
CA LEU A 36 17.99 -27.45 3.45
C LEU A 36 18.58 -26.43 4.45
N LEU A 37 18.45 -26.75 5.75
CA LEU A 37 19.35 -26.24 6.78
C LEU A 37 20.63 -27.09 6.70
N ILE A 38 21.71 -26.56 6.12
CA ILE A 38 23.01 -27.20 6.18
C ILE A 38 23.63 -26.89 7.55
N VAL A 39 23.43 -27.78 8.52
CA VAL A 39 24.31 -27.90 9.69
C VAL A 39 25.46 -28.82 9.30
N ILE A 40 26.61 -28.23 8.93
CA ILE A 40 27.89 -28.97 8.86
C ILE A 40 28.74 -28.51 10.03
N GLY A 41 28.74 -29.33 11.08
CA GLY A 41 29.82 -29.39 12.04
C GLY A 41 30.96 -30.22 11.45
N VAL A 42 31.97 -29.55 10.90
CA VAL A 42 33.31 -30.10 10.70
C VAL A 42 34.30 -29.09 11.26
N GLU A 43 34.89 -29.42 12.41
CA GLU A 43 36.07 -28.74 12.93
C GLU A 43 37.23 -28.93 11.93
N LYS A 44 37.55 -27.89 11.15
CA LYS A 44 38.92 -27.56 10.73
C LYS A 44 39.05 -26.08 10.48
N ALA A 45 39.94 -25.45 11.24
CA ALA A 45 40.36 -24.07 11.11
C ALA A 45 40.77 -23.73 9.69
N PHE A 46 40.14 -22.71 9.11
CA PHE A 46 40.73 -21.90 8.04
C PHE A 46 40.32 -20.43 8.24
N ASP A 47 41.37 -19.65 8.43
CA ASP A 47 41.60 -18.23 8.17
C ASP A 47 40.43 -17.24 8.15
N THR A 48 40.61 -16.23 9.00
CA THR A 48 39.89 -14.98 9.09
C THR A 48 39.97 -14.16 7.81
N ASP A 49 38.87 -14.09 7.08
CA ASP A 49 38.47 -12.86 6.39
C ASP A 49 36.97 -12.67 6.62
N THR A 50 36.66 -11.98 7.71
CA THR A 50 35.34 -11.42 7.98
C THR A 50 35.02 -10.43 6.88
N VAL A 51 34.35 -10.90 5.82
CA VAL A 51 33.43 -10.03 5.09
C VAL A 51 32.27 -9.80 6.04
N THR A 52 32.32 -8.68 6.75
CA THR A 52 31.17 -8.16 7.47
C THR A 52 30.14 -7.78 6.41
N GLU A 53 29.32 -8.73 5.98
CA GLU A 53 28.07 -8.39 5.33
C GLU A 53 27.32 -7.50 6.31
N THR A 54 27.07 -6.28 5.86
CA THR A 54 26.30 -5.31 6.63
C THR A 54 24.91 -5.92 6.73
N VAL A 55 24.55 -6.43 7.90
CA VAL A 55 23.20 -6.89 8.20
C VAL A 55 22.30 -5.70 7.90
N GLY A 56 21.57 -5.75 6.79
CA GLY A 56 20.60 -4.74 6.42
C GLY A 56 19.66 -4.54 7.61
N ALA A 57 19.31 -3.28 7.89
CA ALA A 57 18.35 -2.98 8.95
C ALA A 57 17.11 -3.86 8.76
N ALA A 58 16.70 -4.56 9.83
CA ALA A 58 15.49 -5.37 9.79
C ALA A 58 14.31 -4.45 9.42
N LEU A 59 13.57 -4.81 8.37
CA LEU A 59 12.43 -4.03 7.91
C LEU A 59 11.38 -4.00 9.02
N SER A 60 10.95 -2.80 9.44
CA SER A 60 9.94 -2.62 10.47
C SER A 60 8.96 -1.55 10.02
N LEU A 61 7.66 -1.87 10.06
CA LEU A 61 6.57 -1.01 9.65
C LEU A 61 5.58 -0.84 10.80
N THR A 62 5.38 0.39 11.23
CA THR A 62 4.27 0.74 12.12
C THR A 62 3.01 0.92 11.28
N VAL A 63 1.90 0.32 11.70
CA VAL A 63 0.62 0.30 10.97
C VAL A 63 -0.41 1.10 11.77
N PRO A 64 -0.69 2.36 11.38
CA PRO A 64 -1.77 3.15 11.96
C PRO A 64 -3.15 2.63 11.51
N ALA A 65 -4.23 3.23 12.02
CA ALA A 65 -5.60 2.80 11.74
C ALA A 65 -5.99 2.87 10.26
N ASP A 66 -5.45 3.85 9.53
CA ASP A 66 -5.61 4.07 8.09
C ASP A 66 -4.70 3.17 7.22
N GLY A 67 -3.77 2.44 7.85
CA GLY A 67 -2.88 1.50 7.20
C GLY A 67 -1.49 2.06 6.90
N ALA A 68 -0.63 1.22 6.30
CA ALA A 68 0.74 1.57 5.97
C ALA A 68 1.20 0.91 4.67
N GLU A 69 2.20 1.51 4.04
CA GLU A 69 2.83 1.00 2.83
C GLU A 69 4.34 1.13 2.93
N GLN A 70 5.06 0.11 2.43
CA GLN A 70 6.50 0.10 2.39
C GLN A 70 6.99 -0.56 1.10
N LEU A 71 7.90 0.12 0.39
CA LEU A 71 8.62 -0.50 -0.72
C LEU A 71 9.57 -1.56 -0.20
N VAL A 72 9.60 -2.68 -0.91
CA VAL A 72 10.39 -3.85 -0.57
C VAL A 72 11.06 -4.42 -1.81
N SER A 73 12.08 -5.24 -1.60
CA SER A 73 12.61 -6.13 -2.63
C SER A 73 12.11 -7.53 -2.34
N ILE A 74 11.45 -8.13 -3.32
CA ILE A 74 10.97 -9.51 -3.25
C ILE A 74 12.09 -10.40 -3.79
N GLY A 75 12.68 -11.20 -2.91
CA GLY A 75 13.75 -12.13 -3.27
C GLY A 75 13.25 -13.57 -3.43
N THR A 76 14.09 -14.43 -3.98
CA THR A 76 13.91 -15.90 -3.93
C THR A 76 14.23 -16.47 -2.55
N VAL A 77 14.92 -15.68 -1.71
CA VAL A 77 15.13 -15.94 -0.29
C VAL A 77 14.22 -14.99 0.47
N ALA A 78 13.45 -15.54 1.41
CA ALA A 78 12.53 -14.77 2.21
C ALA A 78 13.25 -13.67 2.99
N THR A 79 12.73 -12.45 2.88
CA THR A 79 13.14 -11.33 3.72
C THR A 79 12.05 -11.11 4.77
N SER A 80 12.44 -11.16 6.04
CA SER A 80 11.51 -10.91 7.15
C SER A 80 11.35 -9.41 7.42
N ALA A 81 10.12 -9.02 7.67
CA ALA A 81 9.74 -7.71 8.18
C ALA A 81 8.88 -7.84 9.44
N THR A 82 8.88 -6.78 10.23
CA THR A 82 8.07 -6.66 11.43
C THR A 82 6.93 -5.68 11.17
N LEU A 83 5.70 -6.04 11.54
CA LEU A 83 4.53 -5.17 11.52
C LEU A 83 4.10 -4.88 12.97
N THR A 84 3.95 -3.61 13.32
CA THR A 84 3.43 -3.20 14.63
C THR A 84 2.15 -2.41 14.43
N PHE A 85 1.01 -3.00 14.77
CA PHE A 85 -0.29 -2.34 14.63
C PHE A 85 -0.51 -1.38 15.79
N GLU A 86 -0.91 -0.14 15.53
CA GLU A 86 -1.17 0.83 16.60
C GLU A 86 -2.52 0.57 17.30
N GLU A 87 -3.49 0.04 16.56
CA GLU A 87 -4.85 -0.19 17.01
C GLU A 87 -5.32 -1.62 16.72
N ALA A 88 -6.32 -2.08 17.48
CA ALA A 88 -7.04 -3.32 17.18
C ALA A 88 -8.00 -3.10 16.01
N GLY A 89 -8.18 -4.10 15.16
CA GLY A 89 -9.03 -3.98 13.99
C GLY A 89 -8.87 -5.12 13.00
N THR A 90 -9.67 -5.06 11.93
CA THR A 90 -9.56 -5.96 10.79
C THR A 90 -8.75 -5.27 9.70
N TYR A 91 -7.65 -5.90 9.27
CA TYR A 91 -6.75 -5.41 8.24
C TYR A 91 -6.59 -6.46 7.13
N ARG A 92 -6.04 -6.04 6.00
CA ARG A 92 -5.47 -6.93 4.99
C ARG A 92 -3.99 -6.59 4.82
N VAL A 93 -3.16 -7.63 4.78
CA VAL A 93 -1.72 -7.53 4.48
C VAL A 93 -1.52 -8.01 3.06
N GLU A 94 -0.97 -7.16 2.21
CA GLU A 94 -0.76 -7.39 0.78
C GLU A 94 0.72 -7.31 0.44
N LEU A 95 1.20 -8.24 -0.38
CA LEU A 95 2.49 -8.13 -1.07
C LEU A 95 2.21 -8.16 -2.57
N ARG A 96 2.62 -7.07 -3.23
CA ARG A 96 2.45 -6.89 -4.68
C ARG A 96 3.81 -6.77 -5.37
N GLY A 97 3.98 -7.49 -6.47
CA GLY A 97 5.09 -7.29 -7.41
C GLY A 97 4.89 -6.02 -8.24
N LEU A 98 5.94 -5.20 -8.38
CA LEU A 98 5.92 -3.92 -9.11
C LEU A 98 6.62 -3.99 -10.47
N ASP A 99 6.73 -5.16 -11.07
CA ASP A 99 7.41 -5.34 -12.35
C ASP A 99 6.63 -6.23 -13.33
N GLY A 100 5.50 -6.78 -12.87
CA GLY A 100 4.69 -7.75 -13.63
C GLY A 100 5.38 -9.10 -13.85
N THR A 101 6.55 -9.33 -13.25
CA THR A 101 7.32 -10.57 -13.38
C THR A 101 7.60 -11.26 -12.04
N SER A 102 7.56 -10.50 -10.95
CA SER A 102 7.62 -11.02 -9.59
C SER A 102 6.30 -11.70 -9.24
N ASP A 103 6.39 -12.95 -8.80
CA ASP A 103 5.26 -13.73 -8.29
C ASP A 103 5.38 -13.77 -6.75
N PRO A 104 4.69 -12.88 -6.01
CA PRO A 104 4.87 -12.74 -4.57
C PRO A 104 4.24 -13.88 -3.77
N VAL A 105 4.93 -14.28 -2.72
CA VAL A 105 4.45 -15.18 -1.67
C VAL A 105 4.59 -14.43 -0.35
N LEU A 106 3.50 -14.36 0.40
CA LEU A 106 3.46 -13.74 1.72
C LEU A 106 3.19 -14.81 2.77
N ALA A 107 4.04 -14.85 3.80
CA ALA A 107 3.82 -15.68 5.00
C ALA A 107 3.71 -14.78 6.24
N LEU A 108 2.52 -14.75 6.84
CA LEU A 108 2.20 -13.90 7.99
C LEU A 108 2.18 -14.73 9.28
N PHE A 109 2.86 -14.25 10.32
CA PHE A 109 2.94 -14.86 11.64
C PHE A 109 2.35 -13.90 12.68
N ALA A 110 1.32 -14.37 13.37
CA ALA A 110 0.76 -13.66 14.52
C ALA A 110 1.81 -13.49 15.64
N ALA A 111 1.57 -12.51 16.51
CA ALA A 111 2.43 -12.27 17.66
C ALA A 111 2.66 -13.57 18.46
N ASN A 112 3.93 -13.94 18.64
CA ASN A 112 4.36 -15.15 19.34
C ASN A 112 3.93 -16.49 18.70
N SER A 113 3.49 -16.50 17.44
CA SER A 113 3.16 -17.72 16.70
C SER A 113 4.32 -18.16 15.79
N GLU A 114 4.59 -19.47 15.77
CA GLU A 114 5.46 -20.09 14.75
C GLU A 114 4.67 -20.58 13.53
N MET A 115 3.33 -20.62 13.62
CA MET A 115 2.47 -21.00 12.50
C MET A 115 2.19 -19.77 11.62
N ALA A 116 2.49 -19.93 10.33
CA ALA A 116 2.22 -18.93 9.31
C ALA A 116 0.86 -19.15 8.65
N THR A 117 0.19 -18.06 8.29
CA THR A 117 -0.77 -18.04 7.18
C THR A 117 0.01 -17.69 5.92
N VAL A 118 -0.04 -18.55 4.90
CA VAL A 118 0.73 -18.38 3.65
C VAL A 118 -0.22 -18.23 2.48
N THR A 119 0.10 -17.29 1.59
CA THR A 119 -0.65 -16.97 0.37
C THR A 119 0.30 -16.68 -0.77
N ASN A 120 -0.10 -17.03 -1.99
CA ASN A 120 0.55 -16.64 -3.22
C ASN A 120 -0.52 -16.58 -4.31
N ASP A 121 -0.90 -15.36 -4.69
CA ASP A 121 -1.89 -15.09 -5.74
C ASP A 121 -3.38 -15.33 -5.37
N ASP A 122 -3.79 -14.95 -4.15
CA ASP A 122 -5.17 -15.12 -3.66
C ASP A 122 -6.14 -14.01 -4.14
N THR A 123 -5.72 -13.13 -5.04
CA THR A 123 -6.53 -12.02 -5.59
C THR A 123 -6.43 -11.93 -7.11
N ASP A 124 -7.27 -11.12 -7.76
CA ASP A 124 -7.15 -10.85 -9.20
C ASP A 124 -5.78 -10.19 -9.52
N GLY A 125 -4.76 -10.98 -9.89
CA GLY A 125 -3.42 -10.43 -10.17
C GLY A 125 -2.27 -11.42 -10.09
N LEU A 126 -1.12 -10.91 -9.62
CA LEU A 126 0.05 -11.63 -9.10
C LEU A 126 0.27 -11.11 -7.66
N ASP A 127 -0.79 -11.05 -6.85
CA ASP A 127 -0.78 -10.33 -5.57
C ASP A 127 -1.15 -11.29 -4.43
N ALA A 128 -0.37 -11.26 -3.35
CA ALA A 128 -0.56 -12.11 -2.19
C ALA A 128 -1.29 -11.33 -1.09
N MET A 129 -2.46 -11.79 -0.62
CA MET A 129 -3.29 -11.07 0.36
C MET A 129 -3.71 -11.98 1.54
N VAL A 130 -3.47 -11.53 2.77
CA VAL A 130 -3.97 -12.18 3.99
C VAL A 130 -4.87 -11.21 4.77
N PRO A 131 -6.17 -11.50 4.97
CA PRO A 131 -6.97 -10.79 5.94
C PRO A 131 -6.55 -11.19 7.36
N VAL A 132 -6.49 -10.23 8.27
CA VAL A 132 -6.05 -10.41 9.66
C VAL A 132 -6.94 -9.63 10.60
N THR A 133 -7.24 -10.21 11.76
CA THR A 133 -7.89 -9.52 12.88
C THR A 133 -6.86 -9.35 13.99
N VAL A 134 -6.52 -8.09 14.28
CA VAL A 134 -5.63 -7.69 15.36
C VAL A 134 -6.47 -7.43 16.59
N THR A 135 -6.20 -8.15 17.67
CA THR A 135 -7.00 -8.09 18.90
C THR A 135 -6.56 -6.99 19.85
N GLU A 136 -5.26 -6.67 19.88
CA GLU A 136 -4.69 -5.63 20.72
C GLU A 136 -3.72 -4.76 19.91
N GLY A 137 -3.83 -3.45 20.07
CA GLY A 137 -2.82 -2.52 19.56
C GLY A 137 -1.46 -2.77 20.22
N SER A 138 -0.39 -2.41 19.51
CA SER A 138 1.02 -2.70 19.80
C SER A 138 1.45 -4.17 19.65
N GLU A 139 0.59 -5.06 19.14
CA GLU A 139 1.02 -6.40 18.77
C GLU A 139 2.04 -6.37 17.63
N THR A 140 3.13 -7.11 17.81
CA THR A 140 4.20 -7.23 16.83
C THR A 140 4.05 -8.54 16.05
N TRP A 141 3.82 -8.42 14.75
CA TRP A 141 3.67 -9.52 13.82
C TRP A 141 4.92 -9.65 12.96
N ARG A 142 5.23 -10.86 12.50
CA ARG A 142 6.29 -11.09 11.50
C ARG A 142 5.63 -11.37 10.16
N VAL A 143 6.17 -10.77 9.10
CA VAL A 143 5.81 -11.12 7.72
C VAL A 143 7.08 -11.50 6.97
N ASP A 144 7.05 -12.65 6.31
CA ASP A 144 8.12 -13.09 5.43
C ASP A 144 7.68 -12.84 3.97
N LEU A 145 8.53 -12.14 3.23
CA LEU A 145 8.30 -11.72 1.86
C LEU A 145 9.22 -12.52 0.95
N THR A 146 8.66 -13.31 0.03
CA THR A 146 9.44 -14.10 -0.93
C THR A 146 8.75 -14.11 -2.28
N SER A 147 9.43 -14.61 -3.31
CA SER A 147 8.81 -14.92 -4.60
C SER A 147 8.61 -16.41 -4.79
N TYR A 148 7.53 -16.78 -5.47
CA TYR A 148 7.33 -18.11 -6.04
C TYR A 148 8.17 -18.24 -7.32
N GLY A 149 9.16 -19.13 -7.29
CA GLY A 149 10.05 -19.38 -8.43
C GLY A 149 11.42 -18.72 -8.30
N GLU A 150 12.07 -18.46 -9.44
CA GLU A 150 13.47 -18.00 -9.50
C GLU A 150 13.63 -16.50 -9.78
N THR A 151 12.53 -15.77 -9.93
CA THR A 151 12.53 -14.35 -10.31
C THR A 151 11.99 -13.49 -9.17
N GLY A 152 12.88 -12.71 -8.57
CA GLY A 152 12.51 -11.63 -7.65
C GLY A 152 12.55 -10.27 -8.33
N GLY A 153 12.08 -9.24 -7.62
CA GLY A 153 11.98 -7.89 -8.16
C GLY A 153 11.48 -6.86 -7.15
N PRO A 154 11.29 -5.61 -7.59
CA PRO A 154 10.70 -4.58 -6.73
C PRO A 154 9.26 -4.98 -6.36
N GLY A 155 8.90 -4.73 -5.11
CA GLY A 155 7.56 -4.97 -4.61
C GLY A 155 7.11 -3.90 -3.64
N VAL A 156 5.87 -4.01 -3.22
CA VAL A 156 5.30 -3.17 -2.17
C VAL A 156 4.57 -4.05 -1.15
N LEU A 157 4.91 -3.88 0.12
CA LEU A 157 4.21 -4.44 1.26
C LEU A 157 3.21 -3.39 1.75
N ARG A 158 1.95 -3.79 1.90
CA ARG A 158 0.85 -2.88 2.24
C ARG A 158 -0.01 -3.50 3.31
N VAL A 159 -0.45 -2.68 4.24
CA VAL A 159 -1.39 -3.07 5.29
C VAL A 159 -2.50 -2.06 5.28
N LEU A 160 -3.72 -2.49 5.01
CA LEU A 160 -4.86 -1.58 4.83
C LEU A 160 -6.03 -2.04 5.70
N PRO A 161 -6.83 -1.12 6.27
CA PRO A 161 -8.04 -1.50 6.99
C PRO A 161 -8.98 -2.26 6.05
N ALA A 162 -9.64 -3.29 6.58
CA ALA A 162 -10.52 -4.17 5.83
C ALA A 162 -11.88 -4.29 6.54
N PRO A 163 -12.99 -4.42 5.78
CA PRO A 163 -14.29 -4.66 6.38
C PRO A 163 -14.31 -6.04 7.06
N ASP A 164 -15.11 -6.15 8.13
CA ASP A 164 -15.31 -7.41 8.82
C ASP A 164 -15.86 -8.48 7.87
N GLY A 165 -15.21 -9.64 7.86
CA GLY A 165 -15.59 -10.76 7.00
C GLY A 165 -15.09 -10.67 5.55
N LEU A 166 -14.16 -9.76 5.23
CA LEU A 166 -13.48 -9.71 3.93
C LEU A 166 -12.94 -11.10 3.56
N THR A 167 -13.32 -11.57 2.37
CA THR A 167 -12.77 -12.79 1.76
C THR A 167 -11.95 -12.38 0.53
N ALA A 168 -10.76 -12.97 0.38
CA ALA A 168 -9.92 -12.77 -0.80
C ALA A 168 -10.68 -13.09 -2.10
N GLY A 169 -10.44 -12.29 -3.16
CA GLY A 169 -11.04 -12.51 -4.49
C GLY A 169 -12.53 -12.14 -4.62
N THR A 170 -13.07 -11.29 -3.74
CA THR A 170 -14.45 -10.79 -3.88
C THR A 170 -14.46 -9.44 -4.62
N THR A 171 -14.91 -9.43 -5.87
CA THR A 171 -15.23 -8.20 -6.62
C THR A 171 -16.70 -7.86 -6.38
N LEU A 172 -17.00 -6.71 -5.79
CA LEU A 172 -18.38 -6.22 -5.72
C LEU A 172 -18.65 -5.34 -6.96
N THR A 173 -19.83 -5.52 -7.57
CA THR A 173 -20.20 -4.82 -8.81
C THR A 173 -21.28 -3.77 -8.58
N GLU A 174 -21.59 -3.43 -7.34
CA GLU A 174 -22.64 -2.48 -6.99
C GLU A 174 -22.09 -1.35 -6.12
N GLY A 175 -22.22 -0.13 -6.64
CA GLY A 175 -21.96 1.12 -5.96
C GLY A 175 -21.52 2.22 -6.95
N PRO A 176 -21.07 3.38 -6.44
CA PRO A 176 -21.04 4.60 -7.22
C PRO A 176 -19.85 4.74 -8.19
N GLY A 177 -18.82 3.90 -8.09
CA GLY A 177 -17.60 4.01 -8.89
C GLY A 177 -17.50 3.01 -10.02
N GLY A 178 -18.60 2.76 -10.72
CA GLY A 178 -18.62 1.90 -11.89
C GLY A 178 -17.61 2.36 -12.94
N PHE A 179 -16.61 1.53 -13.23
CA PHE A 179 -15.54 1.84 -14.17
C PHE A 179 -16.13 2.15 -15.56
N PRO A 180 -15.79 3.28 -16.19
CA PRO A 180 -16.46 3.71 -17.41
C PRO A 180 -15.92 2.97 -18.64
N ALA A 181 -16.76 2.79 -19.66
CA ALA A 181 -16.35 2.16 -20.92
C ALA A 181 -15.48 3.10 -21.80
N ASP A 182 -15.67 4.41 -21.64
CA ASP A 182 -14.96 5.48 -22.34
C ASP A 182 -15.02 6.78 -21.50
N GLY A 183 -14.48 7.89 -22.02
CA GLY A 183 -14.59 9.21 -21.36
C GLY A 183 -13.65 9.45 -20.18
N ILE A 184 -12.64 8.60 -19.98
CA ILE A 184 -11.60 8.82 -18.96
C ILE A 184 -10.63 9.91 -19.45
N ALA A 185 -10.52 11.00 -18.71
CA ALA A 185 -9.61 12.09 -19.06
C ALA A 185 -8.15 11.72 -18.78
N THR A 186 -7.21 12.13 -19.63
CA THR A 186 -5.78 11.98 -19.31
C THR A 186 -5.34 13.11 -18.39
N LEU A 187 -4.76 12.74 -17.23
CA LEU A 187 -4.08 13.65 -16.33
C LEU A 187 -2.59 13.64 -16.66
N GLU A 188 -2.08 14.79 -17.10
CA GLU A 188 -0.67 14.99 -17.43
C GLU A 188 0.10 15.40 -16.16
N LEU A 189 1.30 14.85 -15.98
CA LEU A 189 2.13 15.17 -14.82
C LEU A 189 2.47 16.68 -14.80
N ASP A 190 2.39 17.29 -13.62
CA ASP A 190 2.61 18.72 -13.35
C ASP A 190 1.73 19.68 -14.16
N ASN A 191 0.69 19.18 -14.81
CA ASN A 191 -0.28 19.97 -15.56
C ASN A 191 -1.68 19.75 -15.00
N PRO A 192 -2.22 20.70 -14.23
CA PRO A 192 -3.53 20.56 -13.61
C PRO A 192 -4.65 20.33 -14.64
N ALA A 193 -5.49 19.33 -14.39
CA ALA A 193 -6.76 19.17 -15.08
C ALA A 193 -7.88 19.82 -14.26
N THR A 194 -8.88 20.43 -14.91
CA THR A 194 -10.04 21.01 -14.21
C THR A 194 -11.31 20.36 -14.71
N SER A 195 -12.21 20.06 -13.78
CA SER A 195 -13.53 19.50 -14.08
C SER A 195 -14.57 20.09 -13.14
N SER A 196 -15.83 19.88 -13.52
CA SER A 196 -16.96 20.09 -12.62
C SER A 196 -17.46 18.74 -12.15
N LEU A 197 -17.79 18.66 -10.86
CA LEU A 197 -18.40 17.52 -10.24
C LEU A 197 -19.90 17.49 -10.53
N ASP A 198 -20.38 16.32 -10.92
CA ASP A 198 -21.80 15.97 -10.99
C ASP A 198 -22.05 14.63 -10.28
N ALA A 199 -23.28 14.12 -10.37
CA ALA A 199 -23.71 12.89 -9.70
C ALA A 199 -22.90 11.64 -10.13
N ASP A 200 -22.33 11.63 -11.33
CA ASP A 200 -21.57 10.51 -11.88
C ASP A 200 -20.08 10.58 -11.52
N GLY A 201 -19.63 11.71 -10.95
CA GLY A 201 -18.24 12.00 -10.62
C GLY A 201 -17.38 12.26 -11.85
N SER A 202 -16.05 12.15 -11.70
CA SER A 202 -15.11 12.39 -12.78
C SER A 202 -13.96 11.41 -12.76
N TRP A 203 -13.59 10.96 -13.95
CA TRP A 203 -12.57 9.94 -14.15
C TRP A 203 -11.33 10.50 -14.84
N TYR A 204 -10.18 10.16 -14.28
CA TYR A 204 -8.88 10.45 -14.85
C TYR A 204 -8.05 9.18 -14.95
N GLN A 205 -7.12 9.17 -15.89
CA GLN A 205 -6.04 8.20 -15.96
C GLN A 205 -4.72 8.93 -16.09
N PHE A 206 -3.67 8.36 -15.51
CA PHE A 206 -2.31 8.81 -15.77
C PHE A 206 -1.34 7.64 -15.71
N THR A 207 -0.24 7.77 -16.45
CA THR A 207 0.82 6.77 -16.53
C THR A 207 2.13 7.45 -16.17
N PRO A 208 2.69 7.23 -14.96
CA PRO A 208 3.98 7.76 -14.59
C PRO A 208 5.06 7.34 -15.58
N SER A 209 5.92 8.27 -15.99
CA SER A 209 7.10 7.96 -16.80
C SER A 209 8.29 7.53 -15.96
N GLN A 210 8.26 7.82 -14.65
CA GLN A 210 9.27 7.47 -13.67
C GLN A 210 8.58 6.77 -12.50
N SER A 211 9.24 5.77 -11.93
CA SER A 211 8.80 5.23 -10.65
C SER A 211 9.22 6.18 -9.53
N GLY A 212 8.57 6.13 -8.38
CA GLY A 212 8.96 6.93 -7.21
C GLY A 212 7.77 7.61 -6.53
N ARG A 213 8.05 8.48 -5.56
CA ARG A 213 7.00 9.14 -4.77
C ARG A 213 6.30 10.18 -5.63
N HIS A 214 4.98 10.11 -5.67
CA HIS A 214 4.12 11.08 -6.33
C HIS A 214 3.09 11.62 -5.35
N VAL A 215 2.62 12.83 -5.64
CA VAL A 215 1.46 13.43 -5.01
C VAL A 215 0.37 13.58 -6.05
N VAL A 216 -0.78 12.95 -5.81
CA VAL A 216 -2.02 13.19 -6.54
C VAL A 216 -2.94 13.98 -5.62
N SER A 217 -3.33 15.18 -6.01
CA SER A 217 -4.16 16.05 -5.20
C SER A 217 -5.39 16.48 -5.97
N VAL A 218 -6.52 16.47 -5.28
CA VAL A 218 -7.77 17.09 -5.71
C VAL A 218 -7.91 18.38 -4.94
N ARG A 219 -8.30 19.46 -5.61
CA ARG A 219 -8.53 20.75 -4.98
C ARG A 219 -9.82 21.37 -5.50
N ALA A 220 -10.84 21.38 -4.66
CA ALA A 220 -12.07 22.10 -4.90
C ALA A 220 -11.80 23.61 -5.07
N ALA A 221 -12.57 24.23 -5.96
CA ALA A 221 -12.57 25.68 -6.15
C ALA A 221 -13.31 26.41 -5.01
N ASP A 222 -14.26 25.71 -4.36
CA ASP A 222 -14.99 26.15 -3.17
C ASP A 222 -14.56 25.28 -1.99
N GLU A 223 -14.14 25.89 -0.88
CA GLU A 223 -13.68 25.20 0.33
C GLU A 223 -14.80 24.46 1.07
N SER A 224 -16.06 24.63 0.67
CA SER A 224 -17.20 23.86 1.20
C SER A 224 -17.55 22.62 0.39
N LEU A 225 -16.97 22.47 -0.81
CA LEU A 225 -17.18 21.29 -1.64
C LEU A 225 -16.35 20.14 -1.08
N ASP A 226 -17.05 19.13 -0.59
CA ASP A 226 -16.43 17.93 -0.02
C ASP A 226 -16.31 16.82 -1.07
N THR A 227 -15.08 16.37 -1.27
CA THR A 227 -14.74 15.40 -2.31
C THR A 227 -14.07 14.17 -1.72
N VAL A 228 -14.36 13.04 -2.33
CA VAL A 228 -13.73 11.75 -2.09
C VAL A 228 -13.07 11.32 -3.39
N ALA A 229 -11.87 10.78 -3.31
CA ALA A 229 -11.19 10.21 -4.46
C ALA A 229 -10.85 8.74 -4.24
N HIS A 230 -10.89 7.97 -5.32
CA HIS A 230 -10.43 6.59 -5.39
C HIS A 230 -9.33 6.46 -6.42
N LEU A 231 -8.20 5.85 -6.06
CA LEU A 231 -7.05 5.65 -6.95
C LEU A 231 -6.79 4.16 -7.14
N LEU A 232 -7.02 3.65 -8.35
CA LEU A 232 -6.83 2.25 -8.71
C LEU A 232 -5.58 2.06 -9.58
N PRO A 233 -4.57 1.31 -9.11
CA PRO A 233 -3.39 0.94 -9.90
C PRO A 233 -3.63 -0.29 -10.80
N VAL A 234 -3.30 -0.17 -12.09
CA VAL A 234 -3.21 -1.26 -13.07
C VAL A 234 -1.77 -1.38 -13.55
N LEU A 235 -1.11 -2.50 -13.23
CA LEU A 235 0.30 -2.73 -13.52
C LEU A 235 0.58 -2.89 -15.04
N PRO A 236 1.81 -2.67 -15.51
CA PRO A 236 2.17 -2.90 -16.90
C PRO A 236 1.84 -4.33 -17.34
N GLY A 237 1.09 -4.46 -18.42
CA GLY A 237 0.69 -5.76 -18.98
C GLY A 237 -0.58 -6.36 -18.36
N ALA A 238 -1.15 -5.76 -17.32
CA ALA A 238 -2.48 -6.11 -16.82
C ALA A 238 -3.58 -5.37 -17.61
N ASP A 239 -4.75 -6.00 -17.71
CA ASP A 239 -5.94 -5.38 -18.30
C ASP A 239 -6.61 -4.42 -17.29
N ALA A 240 -7.19 -3.33 -17.80
CA ALA A 240 -8.05 -2.47 -17.00
C ALA A 240 -9.32 -3.22 -16.53
N PRO A 241 -9.98 -2.76 -15.45
CA PRO A 241 -11.25 -3.33 -15.02
C PRO A 241 -12.28 -3.35 -16.15
N ALA A 242 -13.15 -4.37 -16.14
CA ALA A 242 -14.30 -4.37 -17.03
C ALA A 242 -15.22 -3.17 -16.74
N ALA A 243 -15.85 -2.62 -17.78
CA ALA A 243 -16.81 -1.54 -17.61
C ALA A 243 -17.95 -1.95 -16.66
N GLY A 244 -18.29 -1.07 -15.71
CA GLY A 244 -19.26 -1.30 -14.66
C GLY A 244 -18.71 -1.98 -13.40
N THR A 245 -17.45 -2.43 -13.38
CA THR A 245 -16.81 -2.87 -12.15
C THR A 245 -16.69 -1.70 -11.18
N ASP A 246 -17.22 -1.81 -9.96
CA ASP A 246 -17.19 -0.70 -9.02
C ASP A 246 -15.87 -0.64 -8.27
N ILE A 247 -15.06 0.35 -8.60
CA ILE A 247 -13.74 0.52 -8.00
C ILE A 247 -13.79 0.96 -6.54
N THR A 248 -14.91 1.52 -6.06
CA THR A 248 -15.04 1.94 -4.65
C THR A 248 -15.08 0.75 -3.69
N THR A 249 -15.32 -0.44 -4.23
CA THR A 249 -15.35 -1.69 -3.49
C THR A 249 -14.12 -2.57 -3.74
N MET A 250 -13.24 -2.16 -4.66
CA MET A 250 -12.04 -2.92 -4.98
C MET A 250 -11.00 -2.73 -3.89
N THR A 251 -10.52 -3.84 -3.33
CA THR A 251 -9.44 -3.83 -2.33
C THR A 251 -8.14 -3.22 -2.87
N ALA A 252 -7.91 -3.29 -4.18
CA ALA A 252 -6.74 -2.68 -4.82
C ALA A 252 -6.80 -1.14 -4.90
N ALA A 253 -7.96 -0.50 -4.71
CA ALA A 253 -8.10 0.95 -4.77
C ALA A 253 -7.69 1.63 -3.46
N PHE A 254 -7.08 2.81 -3.56
CA PHE A 254 -6.89 3.73 -2.43
C PHE A 254 -8.05 4.69 -2.35
N ILE A 255 -8.43 5.06 -1.14
CA ILE A 255 -9.42 6.11 -0.88
C ILE A 255 -8.75 7.24 -0.10
N SER A 256 -9.15 8.47 -0.38
CA SER A 256 -8.77 9.68 0.38
C SER A 256 -9.92 10.68 0.28
N ASP A 257 -10.22 11.37 1.37
CA ASP A 257 -11.21 12.44 1.47
C ASP A 257 -10.61 13.74 2.01
N ASP A 258 -9.83 13.69 3.10
CA ASP A 258 -9.41 14.90 3.81
C ASP A 258 -7.97 14.95 4.35
N ASP A 259 -7.07 14.05 3.92
CA ASP A 259 -5.67 13.81 4.40
C ASP A 259 -4.73 15.05 4.57
N GLY A 260 -5.13 16.06 5.34
CA GLY A 260 -4.38 17.30 5.59
C GLY A 260 -5.16 18.61 5.83
N ASP A 261 -6.48 18.57 6.14
CA ASP A 261 -7.43 19.70 6.30
C ASP A 261 -8.01 20.26 4.98
N GLY A 262 -9.34 20.31 4.90
CA GLY A 262 -10.08 21.13 3.93
C GLY A 262 -10.90 20.38 2.87
N PHE A 263 -11.42 19.18 3.17
CA PHE A 263 -12.34 18.42 2.30
C PHE A 263 -11.79 18.07 0.90
N ASN A 264 -10.46 17.90 0.81
CA ASN A 264 -9.72 17.74 -0.44
C ASN A 264 -8.83 16.48 -0.40
N PRO A 265 -9.13 15.46 -1.22
CA PRO A 265 -8.36 14.24 -1.31
C PRO A 265 -6.90 14.46 -1.71
N ARG A 266 -6.00 13.73 -1.07
CA ARG A 266 -4.57 13.76 -1.38
C ARG A 266 -3.91 12.39 -1.20
N PHE A 267 -3.37 11.85 -2.29
CA PHE A 267 -2.52 10.67 -2.25
C PHE A 267 -1.05 11.06 -2.33
N GLU A 268 -0.27 10.79 -1.28
CA GLU A 268 1.19 10.74 -1.37
C GLU A 268 1.65 9.28 -1.28
N ARG A 269 2.09 8.73 -2.41
CA ARG A 269 2.36 7.29 -2.57
C ARG A 269 3.49 7.05 -3.56
N TYR A 270 4.10 5.86 -3.51
CA TYR A 270 4.98 5.43 -4.59
C TYR A 270 4.14 4.97 -5.78
N LEU A 271 4.45 5.46 -6.97
CA LEU A 271 3.84 5.02 -8.21
C LEU A 271 4.90 4.43 -9.14
N GLN A 272 4.53 3.43 -9.92
CA GLN A 272 5.42 2.70 -10.81
C GLN A 272 5.40 3.30 -12.23
N ALA A 273 6.57 3.42 -12.85
CA ALA A 273 6.69 3.77 -14.26
C ALA A 273 5.95 2.76 -15.15
N GLY A 274 5.15 3.27 -16.08
CA GLY A 274 4.43 2.46 -17.07
C GLY A 274 3.16 1.77 -16.54
N ALA A 275 2.89 1.80 -15.23
CA ALA A 275 1.59 1.42 -14.69
C ALA A 275 0.54 2.49 -15.04
N THR A 276 -0.71 2.08 -15.24
CA THR A 276 -1.82 3.02 -15.44
C THR A 276 -2.58 3.17 -14.14
N TYR A 277 -2.76 4.41 -13.70
CA TYR A 277 -3.50 4.74 -12.50
C TYR A 277 -4.81 5.41 -12.88
N TYR A 278 -5.92 4.83 -12.45
CA TYR A 278 -7.26 5.40 -12.63
C TYR A 278 -7.68 6.13 -11.36
N LEU A 279 -7.99 7.42 -11.49
CA LEU A 279 -8.50 8.25 -10.40
C LEU A 279 -9.97 8.54 -10.64
N PHE A 280 -10.82 8.17 -9.70
CA PHE A 280 -12.22 8.55 -9.66
C PHE A 280 -12.44 9.58 -8.56
N VAL A 281 -12.89 10.77 -8.92
CA VAL A 281 -13.24 11.85 -7.98
C VAL A 281 -14.75 11.96 -7.93
N ARG A 282 -15.32 11.96 -6.73
CA ARG A 282 -16.75 12.16 -6.49
C ARG A 282 -17.00 13.11 -5.34
N GLY A 283 -18.25 13.57 -5.21
CA GLY A 283 -18.70 14.24 -4.00
C GLY A 283 -18.79 13.26 -2.83
N PHE A 284 -18.49 13.75 -1.63
CA PHE A 284 -18.82 13.01 -0.42
C PHE A 284 -20.35 12.81 -0.32
N ASP A 285 -21.12 13.87 -0.58
CA ASP A 285 -22.56 13.82 -0.78
C ASP A 285 -22.92 13.65 -2.27
N GLU A 286 -23.95 12.85 -2.57
CA GLU A 286 -24.40 12.61 -3.96
C GLU A 286 -24.96 13.85 -4.66
N SER A 287 -25.35 14.87 -3.90
CA SER A 287 -25.83 16.15 -4.41
C SER A 287 -24.74 17.22 -4.50
N ALA A 288 -23.50 16.90 -4.11
CA ALA A 288 -22.40 17.86 -4.18
C ALA A 288 -22.11 18.24 -5.64
N ASP A 289 -22.12 19.54 -5.91
CA ASP A 289 -21.80 20.11 -7.20
C ASP A 289 -20.78 21.24 -7.04
N GLY A 290 -19.91 21.40 -8.04
CA GLY A 290 -18.91 22.45 -8.02
C GLY A 290 -17.73 22.13 -8.92
N SER A 291 -16.74 23.01 -8.96
CA SER A 291 -15.54 22.80 -9.77
C SER A 291 -14.35 22.43 -8.91
N PHE A 292 -13.45 21.61 -9.44
CA PHE A 292 -12.21 21.22 -8.79
C PHE A 292 -11.09 21.08 -9.82
N ALA A 293 -9.86 21.07 -9.32
CA ALA A 293 -8.66 20.77 -10.08
C ALA A 293 -8.01 19.48 -9.57
N VAL A 294 -7.41 18.71 -10.47
CA VAL A 294 -6.61 17.54 -10.15
C VAL A 294 -5.19 17.78 -10.62
N THR A 295 -4.22 17.47 -9.77
CA THR A 295 -2.79 17.54 -10.08
C THR A 295 -2.12 16.22 -9.73
N ALA A 296 -1.20 15.76 -10.58
CA ALA A 296 -0.22 14.73 -10.23
C ALA A 296 1.18 15.32 -10.34
N THR A 297 2.02 15.11 -9.33
CA THR A 297 3.39 15.63 -9.28
C THR A 297 4.35 14.56 -8.81
N PHE A 298 5.53 14.50 -9.43
CA PHE A 298 6.61 13.61 -9.01
C PHE A 298 7.51 14.30 -7.97
N LEU A 299 7.77 13.63 -6.86
CA LEU A 299 8.60 14.13 -5.77
C LEU A 299 10.00 13.49 -5.71
N GLY A 300 10.24 12.42 -6.46
CA GLY A 300 11.56 11.77 -6.54
C GLY A 300 11.59 10.29 -6.15
N ASP A 301 12.73 9.67 -6.42
CA ASP A 301 13.06 8.27 -6.13
C ASP A 301 13.38 8.04 -4.64
N GLN A 302 12.44 8.31 -3.75
CA GLN A 302 12.61 7.93 -2.35
C GLN A 302 12.27 6.44 -2.19
N VAL A 303 13.29 5.60 -2.41
CA VAL A 303 13.28 4.15 -2.13
C VAL A 303 13.92 3.85 -0.76
N SER A 304 14.36 4.86 0.00
CA SER A 304 15.15 4.62 1.21
C SER A 304 14.27 4.33 2.42
N ALA A 305 14.21 3.06 2.82
CA ALA A 305 14.19 2.72 4.24
C ALA A 305 15.46 3.32 4.89
N ASN A 306 15.34 3.88 6.10
CA ASN A 306 16.39 4.62 6.83
C ASN A 306 16.75 6.01 6.26
N GLU A 307 15.95 7.02 6.59
CA GLU A 307 16.54 8.27 7.06
C GLU A 307 16.50 8.24 8.58
N THR A 308 17.63 7.90 9.21
CA THR A 308 17.87 8.30 10.60
C THR A 308 17.66 9.81 10.65
N PRO A 309 16.77 10.37 11.49
CA PRO A 309 16.70 11.81 11.65
C PRO A 309 18.10 12.25 12.05
N THR A 310 18.76 13.02 11.19
CA THR A 310 19.99 13.70 11.54
C THR A 310 19.64 14.51 12.78
N PRO A 311 20.22 14.22 13.97
CA PRO A 311 19.91 15.02 15.13
C PRO A 311 20.27 16.45 14.78
N GLU A 312 19.32 17.36 14.98
CA GLU A 312 19.54 18.79 14.80
C GLU A 312 20.87 19.14 15.43
N GLU A 313 21.79 19.66 14.61
CA GLU A 313 23.08 20.14 15.08
C GLU A 313 22.76 21.23 16.10
N THR A 314 22.83 20.89 17.39
CA THR A 314 22.72 21.86 18.47
C THR A 314 23.83 22.85 18.24
N VAL A 315 23.47 24.02 17.69
CA VAL A 315 24.36 25.17 17.62
C VAL A 315 24.70 25.51 19.06
N ILE A 316 25.90 25.12 19.47
CA ILE A 316 26.49 25.55 20.74
C ILE A 316 26.74 27.04 20.55
N VAL A 317 25.86 27.87 21.09
CA VAL A 317 26.14 29.29 21.26
C VAL A 317 27.21 29.34 22.35
N GLU A 318 28.47 29.54 21.95
CA GLU A 318 29.51 29.92 22.89
C GLU A 318 29.11 31.27 23.50
N GLU A 319 28.72 31.26 24.79
CA GLU A 319 28.57 32.48 25.57
C GLU A 319 29.95 33.15 25.67
N GLU A 320 30.16 34.24 24.93
CA GLU A 320 31.33 35.09 25.15
C GLU A 320 31.23 35.74 26.53
N GLU A 321 32.22 35.47 27.38
CA GLU A 321 32.35 36.12 28.68
C GLU A 321 32.57 37.65 28.52
N PRO A 322 31.97 38.48 29.38
CA PRO A 322 32.16 39.92 29.32
C PRO A 322 33.57 40.30 29.76
N VAL A 323 34.33 40.91 28.85
CA VAL A 323 35.64 41.51 29.13
C VAL A 323 35.46 42.74 30.03
N ASP A 324 36.04 42.66 31.22
CA ASP A 324 36.13 43.71 32.24
C ASP A 324 37.08 44.84 31.77
N GLU A 325 36.54 45.97 31.31
CA GLU A 325 37.32 47.16 30.97
C GLU A 325 37.69 47.98 32.22
N GLY A 326 38.84 47.66 32.80
CA GLY A 326 39.57 48.55 33.68
C GLY A 326 40.31 49.68 32.92
N LEU A 327 39.70 50.87 32.88
CA LEU A 327 40.36 52.17 32.65
C LEU A 327 41.44 52.47 33.73
N PRO A 328 42.29 53.54 33.65
CA PRO A 328 42.50 54.57 32.61
C PRO A 328 43.99 54.91 32.30
N THR A 329 44.29 55.69 31.25
CA THR A 329 45.16 56.90 31.36
C THR A 329 44.99 57.89 30.20
N SER A 330 44.45 59.06 30.57
CA SER A 330 44.73 60.43 30.14
C SER A 330 45.86 60.76 29.13
N SER A 331 45.51 61.75 28.28
CA SER A 331 46.29 62.90 27.75
C SER A 331 47.17 62.76 26.51
N GLY A 332 46.81 63.53 25.47
CA GLY A 332 47.65 63.79 24.29
C GLY A 332 46.95 64.66 23.24
N THR A 333 46.90 65.96 23.51
CA THR A 333 46.28 67.04 22.72
C THR A 333 47.15 67.49 21.52
N THR A 334 46.50 68.10 20.51
CA THR A 334 47.01 68.92 19.38
C THR A 334 47.80 68.19 18.28
N GLY A 335 47.66 68.48 16.99
CA GLY A 335 46.97 69.55 16.28
C GLY A 335 47.72 69.84 14.97
N ASN A 336 46.93 70.07 13.92
CA ASN A 336 47.18 71.00 12.82
C ASN A 336 47.91 70.58 11.53
N SER A 337 47.18 70.88 10.44
CA SER A 337 47.57 71.60 9.22
C SER A 337 48.19 70.89 8.00
N ASN A 338 47.35 70.89 6.95
CA ASN A 338 47.52 71.54 5.65
C ASN A 338 48.06 70.79 4.41
N LYS A 339 47.21 70.89 3.37
CA LYS A 339 47.46 71.16 1.94
C LYS A 339 48.20 70.10 1.11
N ASN A 340 47.49 69.50 0.16
CA ASN A 340 47.39 70.04 -1.20
C ASN A 340 46.11 69.57 -1.90
#